data_AF-A0A2V7IJE4-F1
#
_entry.id   AF-A0A2V7IJE4-F1
#
_cell.length_a   1.000
_cell.length_b   1.000
_cell.length_c   1.000
_cell.angle_alpha   90.00
_cell.angle_beta   90.00
_cell.angle_gamma   90.00
#
_symmetry.space_group_name_H-M   'P 1'
#
loop_
_entity.id
_entity.type
_entity.pdbx_description
1 polymer ?
#
loop_
_entity_poly.entity_id
_entity_poly.type
_entity_poly.pdbx_seq_one_letter_code
_entity_poly.pdbx_strand_id
1 'polypeptide(L)'
;MNRIVNRHLAIALTAIIAGAAACGHADTAPPYQKIPVARRDIVVTATASGVIQPILTLSVKSKASGEILAMPVQTGDEVKKGQLLARVDPRIPQNNLTQAEANLAVAKAQLDNATAQLKRSEALFQSQSITQAGYDSAQLASATARAAVATAQANLQTAKDAMEDTQVRAPITGTILEIDAVLGTVISSPTNDVGGGTVILKM
;
A
#
# COMPACT_ATOMS: atom_id res chain seq x y z
N MET A 1 -114.34 19.36 -63.00
CA MET A 1 -113.03 18.76 -63.35
C MET A 1 -111.98 19.18 -62.33
N ASN A 2 -111.89 18.49 -61.19
CA ASN A 2 -111.31 19.07 -59.97
C ASN A 2 -110.58 18.03 -59.08
N ARG A 3 -109.72 17.16 -59.63
CA ARG A 3 -108.98 16.14 -58.82
C ARG A 3 -107.57 15.73 -59.27
N ILE A 4 -106.97 16.31 -60.32
CA ILE A 4 -105.66 15.86 -60.86
C ILE A 4 -104.49 16.76 -60.43
N VAL A 5 -104.73 18.03 -60.07
CA VAL A 5 -103.66 19.00 -59.73
C VAL A 5 -103.12 18.83 -58.30
N ASN A 6 -103.88 18.25 -57.37
CA ASN A 6 -103.47 18.05 -55.97
C ASN A 6 -102.49 16.87 -55.73
N ARG A 7 -102.19 16.05 -56.75
CA ARG A 7 -101.30 14.88 -56.60
C ARG A 7 -99.82 15.21 -56.84
N HIS A 8 -99.52 16.27 -57.59
CA HIS A 8 -98.14 16.71 -57.86
C HIS A 8 -97.59 17.63 -56.75
N LEU A 9 -98.45 18.36 -56.04
CA LEU A 9 -98.08 19.20 -54.90
C LEU A 9 -97.65 18.37 -53.67
N ALA A 10 -98.27 17.20 -53.47
CA ALA A 10 -97.89 16.27 -52.41
C ALA A 10 -96.54 15.59 -52.67
N ILE A 11 -96.20 15.30 -53.93
CA ILE A 11 -94.94 14.66 -54.31
C ILE A 11 -93.76 15.63 -54.20
N ALA A 12 -93.98 16.92 -54.51
CA ALA A 12 -92.96 17.97 -54.35
C ALA A 12 -92.62 18.26 -52.88
N LEU A 13 -93.58 18.14 -51.96
CA LEU A 13 -93.34 18.38 -50.53
C LEU A 13 -92.59 17.22 -49.85
N THR A 14 -92.82 15.97 -50.28
CA THR A 14 -92.05 14.80 -49.79
C THR A 14 -90.62 14.73 -50.31
N ALA A 15 -90.32 15.32 -51.48
CA ALA A 15 -88.95 15.34 -52.02
C ALA A 15 -88.03 16.33 -51.29
N ILE A 16 -88.58 17.38 -50.67
CA ILE A 16 -87.81 18.40 -49.94
C ILE A 16 -87.50 17.95 -48.50
N ILE A 17 -88.36 17.15 -47.88
CA ILE A 17 -88.11 16.57 -46.54
C ILE A 17 -87.09 15.43 -46.59
N ALA A 18 -87.00 14.70 -47.72
CA ALA A 18 -85.96 13.69 -47.93
C ALA A 18 -84.56 14.29 -48.17
N GLY A 19 -84.46 15.55 -48.62
CA GLY A 19 -83.18 16.23 -48.87
C GLY A 19 -82.51 16.80 -47.62
N ALA A 20 -83.25 17.03 -46.53
CA ALA A 20 -82.71 17.61 -45.28
C ALA A 20 -82.25 16.56 -44.25
N ALA A 21 -82.52 15.28 -44.47
CA ALA A 21 -82.13 14.18 -43.57
C ALA A 21 -80.79 13.52 -43.94
N ALA A 22 -80.09 13.99 -44.98
CA ALA A 22 -78.89 13.36 -45.53
C ALA A 22 -77.56 14.06 -45.17
N CYS A 23 -77.54 15.04 -44.26
CA CYS A 23 -76.31 15.67 -43.77
C CYS A 23 -76.21 15.56 -42.25
N GLY A 24 -75.79 14.40 -41.78
CA GLY A 24 -75.45 14.13 -40.38
C GLY A 24 -74.50 12.95 -40.30
N HIS A 25 -73.31 13.07 -40.90
CA HIS A 25 -72.22 12.13 -40.67
C HIS A 25 -71.70 12.34 -39.24
N ALA A 26 -72.30 11.64 -38.29
CA ALA A 26 -71.68 11.38 -36.99
C ALA A 26 -70.65 10.27 -37.22
N ASP A 27 -69.38 10.65 -37.34
CA ASP A 27 -68.26 9.71 -37.37
C ASP A 27 -68.28 8.84 -36.11
N THR A 28 -68.78 7.60 -36.23
CA THR A 28 -68.64 6.59 -35.20
C THR A 28 -67.16 6.23 -35.09
N ALA A 29 -66.50 6.80 -34.06
CA ALA A 29 -65.12 6.48 -33.74
C ALA A 29 -64.94 4.96 -33.56
N PRO A 30 -63.86 4.36 -34.10
CA PRO A 30 -63.69 2.91 -34.12
C PRO A 30 -63.67 2.33 -32.70
N PRO A 31 -64.14 1.09 -32.48
CA PRO A 31 -64.18 0.49 -31.16
C PRO A 31 -62.77 0.11 -30.71
N TYR A 32 -62.13 0.97 -29.92
CA TYR A 32 -60.86 0.67 -29.26
C TYR A 32 -61.08 0.46 -27.76
N GLN A 33 -60.39 -0.55 -27.22
CA GLN A 33 -60.41 -0.89 -25.81
C GLN A 33 -59.48 0.05 -25.04
N LYS A 34 -60.00 0.74 -24.02
CA LYS A 34 -59.22 1.62 -23.15
C LYS A 34 -58.74 0.82 -21.93
N ILE A 35 -57.44 0.85 -21.65
CA ILE A 35 -56.84 0.25 -20.43
C ILE A 35 -56.49 1.40 -19.48
N PRO A 36 -56.85 1.32 -18.18
CA PRO A 36 -56.50 2.35 -17.20
C PRO A 36 -54.97 2.44 -17.03
N VAL A 37 -54.42 3.63 -17.19
CA VAL A 37 -53.00 3.91 -16.99
C VAL A 37 -52.79 4.33 -15.54
N ALA A 38 -52.01 3.55 -14.79
CA ALA A 38 -51.53 3.93 -13.47
C ALA A 38 -50.06 4.32 -13.56
N ARG A 39 -49.68 5.44 -12.92
CA ARG A 39 -48.27 5.75 -12.70
C ARG A 39 -47.70 4.76 -11.69
N ARG A 40 -46.62 4.10 -12.08
CA ARG A 40 -45.83 3.20 -11.25
C ARG A 40 -44.36 3.49 -11.51
N ASP A 41 -43.54 3.29 -10.50
CA ASP A 41 -42.10 3.46 -10.64
C ASP A 41 -41.54 2.30 -11.46
N ILE A 42 -40.73 2.62 -12.47
CA ILE A 42 -39.98 1.64 -13.25
C ILE A 42 -38.58 1.61 -12.65
N VAL A 43 -38.23 0.52 -11.97
CA VAL A 43 -36.87 0.31 -11.49
C VAL A 43 -36.03 -0.19 -12.66
N VAL A 44 -35.27 0.72 -13.28
CA VAL A 44 -34.29 0.38 -14.31
C VAL A 44 -32.97 0.07 -13.61
N THR A 45 -32.60 -1.21 -13.54
CA THR A 45 -31.29 -1.64 -13.04
C THR A 45 -30.31 -1.73 -14.20
N ALA A 46 -29.18 -1.03 -14.11
CA ALA A 46 -28.06 -1.18 -15.02
C ALA A 46 -26.97 -2.02 -14.34
N THR A 47 -26.58 -3.13 -14.98
CA THR A 47 -25.46 -3.96 -14.53
C THR A 47 -24.22 -3.61 -15.32
N ALA A 48 -23.15 -3.21 -14.63
CA ALA A 48 -21.83 -3.02 -15.21
C ALA A 48 -20.87 -4.03 -14.58
N SER A 49 -20.08 -4.71 -15.39
CA SER A 49 -19.00 -5.57 -14.93
C SER A 49 -17.76 -4.71 -14.67
N GLY A 50 -17.14 -4.87 -13.51
CA GLY A 50 -15.89 -4.22 -13.14
C GLY A 50 -14.98 -5.19 -12.40
N VAL A 51 -13.70 -4.85 -12.29
CA VAL A 51 -12.73 -5.60 -11.48
C VAL A 51 -12.64 -5.01 -10.08
N ILE A 52 -12.66 -5.87 -9.07
CA ILE A 52 -12.42 -5.47 -7.67
C ILE A 52 -10.92 -5.33 -7.48
N GLN A 53 -10.47 -4.18 -6.98
CA GLN A 53 -9.07 -3.93 -6.65
C GLN A 53 -8.91 -3.55 -5.17
N PRO A 54 -7.79 -3.92 -4.53
CA PRO A 54 -7.49 -3.47 -3.18
C PRO A 54 -7.43 -1.95 -3.08
N ILE A 55 -7.87 -1.39 -1.96
CA ILE A 55 -7.79 0.05 -1.68
C ILE A 55 -6.31 0.49 -1.54
N LEU A 56 -5.47 -0.39 -1.00
CA LEU A 56 -4.04 -0.17 -0.81
C LEU A 56 -3.29 -1.45 -1.19
N THR A 57 -2.27 -1.32 -2.02
CA THR A 57 -1.34 -2.40 -2.36
C THR A 57 0.08 -1.95 -2.04
N LEU A 58 0.83 -2.77 -1.32
CA LEU A 58 2.20 -2.51 -0.90
C LEU A 58 3.13 -3.64 -1.34
N SER A 59 4.15 -3.27 -2.11
CA SER A 59 5.23 -4.19 -2.48
C SER A 59 6.28 -4.23 -1.38
N VAL A 60 6.42 -5.37 -0.70
CA VAL A 60 7.46 -5.59 0.30
C VAL A 60 8.75 -5.99 -0.41
N LYS A 61 9.80 -5.17 -0.24
CA LYS A 61 11.14 -5.39 -0.78
C LYS A 61 12.10 -5.83 0.32
N SER A 62 13.10 -6.61 -0.04
CA SER A 62 14.20 -6.93 0.87
C SER A 62 15.16 -5.75 1.03
N LYS A 63 15.58 -5.51 2.27
CA LYS A 63 16.70 -4.61 2.58
C LYS A 63 18.04 -5.36 2.71
N ALA A 64 18.00 -6.67 2.90
CA ALA A 64 19.18 -7.52 2.93
C ALA A 64 19.37 -8.24 1.58
N SER A 65 20.63 -8.37 1.16
CA SER A 65 21.02 -9.21 0.04
C SER A 65 21.38 -10.61 0.54
N GLY A 66 20.97 -11.65 -0.19
CA GLY A 66 21.28 -13.03 0.14
C GLY A 66 20.26 -14.02 -0.41
N GLU A 67 20.40 -15.28 -0.04
CA GLU A 67 19.45 -16.34 -0.40
C GLU A 67 18.28 -16.41 0.60
N ILE A 68 17.05 -16.60 0.12
CA ILE A 68 15.90 -16.85 0.99
C ILE A 68 15.96 -18.29 1.52
N LEU A 69 16.22 -18.42 2.83
CA LEU A 69 16.30 -19.70 3.53
C LEU A 69 14.94 -20.22 4.01
N ALA A 70 14.01 -19.33 4.34
CA ALA A 70 12.69 -19.71 4.82
C ALA A 70 11.64 -18.66 4.49
N MET A 71 10.43 -19.11 4.17
CA MET A 71 9.27 -18.27 3.90
C MET A 71 8.03 -18.93 4.52
N PRO A 72 7.65 -18.58 5.76
CA PRO A 72 6.56 -19.22 6.48
C PRO A 72 5.16 -18.71 6.08
N VAL A 73 5.04 -18.00 4.96
CA VAL A 73 3.78 -17.40 4.48
C VAL A 73 3.47 -17.84 3.06
N GLN A 74 2.18 -17.91 2.74
CA GLN A 74 1.66 -18.29 1.44
C GLN A 74 0.73 -17.21 0.88
N THR A 75 0.52 -17.23 -0.43
CA THR A 75 -0.44 -16.35 -1.10
C THR A 75 -1.84 -16.61 -0.54
N GLY A 76 -2.54 -15.54 -0.15
CA GLY A 76 -3.84 -15.60 0.50
C GLY A 76 -3.80 -15.61 2.03
N ASP A 77 -2.62 -15.73 2.66
CA ASP A 77 -2.50 -15.67 4.12
C ASP A 77 -2.73 -14.25 4.64
N GLU A 78 -3.43 -14.15 5.77
CA GLU A 78 -3.52 -12.91 6.55
C GLU A 78 -2.30 -12.78 7.46
N VAL A 79 -1.61 -11.64 7.34
CA VAL A 79 -0.42 -11.33 8.12
C VAL A 79 -0.64 -10.09 8.98
N LYS A 80 -0.06 -10.10 10.18
CA LYS A 80 -0.06 -8.94 11.08
C LYS A 80 1.19 -8.10 10.88
N LYS A 81 1.10 -6.79 11.15
CA LYS A 81 2.28 -5.92 11.22
C LYS A 81 3.36 -6.52 12.13
N GLY A 82 4.58 -6.62 11.63
CA GLY A 82 5.75 -7.18 12.30
C GLY A 82 5.93 -8.70 12.14
N GLN A 83 4.97 -9.40 11.52
CA GLN A 83 5.06 -10.84 11.26
C GLN A 83 6.20 -11.14 10.28
N LEU A 84 6.92 -12.23 10.54
CA LEU A 84 8.01 -12.70 9.67
C LEU A 84 7.42 -13.21 8.34
N LEU A 85 7.87 -12.62 7.24
CA LEU A 85 7.47 -12.97 5.88
C LEU A 85 8.52 -13.86 5.23
N ALA A 86 9.81 -13.48 5.32
CA ALA A 86 10.91 -14.24 4.77
C ALA A 86 12.16 -14.09 5.63
N ARG A 87 13.02 -15.11 5.61
CA ARG A 87 14.34 -15.12 6.25
C ARG A 87 15.41 -15.28 5.19
N VAL A 88 16.30 -14.30 5.12
CA VAL A 88 17.49 -14.30 4.26
C VAL A 88 18.66 -14.93 5.01
N ASP A 89 19.63 -15.50 4.30
CA ASP A 89 20.86 -16.05 4.91
C ASP A 89 21.60 -15.00 5.76
N PRO A 90 21.72 -15.21 7.08
CA PRO A 90 22.34 -14.24 7.97
C PRO A 90 23.86 -14.37 8.09
N ARG A 91 24.53 -15.31 7.40
CA ARG A 91 25.97 -15.59 7.62
C ARG A 91 26.85 -14.35 7.52
N ILE A 92 26.67 -13.54 6.47
CA ILE A 92 27.48 -12.33 6.27
C ILE A 92 27.16 -11.25 7.33
N PRO A 93 25.88 -10.86 7.54
CA PRO A 93 25.52 -9.94 8.62
C PRO A 93 25.95 -10.39 10.02
N GLN A 94 25.85 -11.69 10.32
CA GLN A 94 26.25 -12.26 11.60
C GLN A 94 27.77 -12.16 11.83
N ASN A 95 28.56 -12.42 10.80
CA ASN A 95 30.02 -12.25 10.88
C ASN A 95 30.40 -10.78 11.09
N ASN A 96 29.73 -9.87 10.37
CA ASN A 96 29.94 -8.42 10.52
C ASN A 96 29.53 -7.93 11.91
N LEU A 97 28.44 -8.44 12.47
CA LEU A 97 28.01 -8.16 13.84
C LEU A 97 29.09 -8.59 14.84
N THR A 98 29.57 -9.83 14.71
CA THR A 98 30.62 -10.38 15.59
C THR A 98 31.91 -9.55 15.50
N GLN A 99 32.31 -9.13 14.30
CA GLN A 99 33.46 -8.25 14.09
C GLN A 99 33.27 -6.87 14.72
N ALA A 100 32.08 -6.28 14.60
CA ALA A 100 31.76 -4.98 15.19
C ALA A 100 31.74 -5.04 16.74
N GLU A 101 31.24 -6.14 17.31
CA GLU A 101 31.29 -6.38 18.77
C GLU A 101 32.72 -6.48 19.27
N ALA A 102 33.59 -7.22 18.57
CA ALA A 102 35.01 -7.31 18.89
C ALA A 102 35.71 -5.93 18.80
N ASN A 103 35.42 -5.16 17.76
CA ASN A 103 35.97 -3.81 17.60
C ASN A 103 35.53 -2.86 18.72
N LEU A 104 34.28 -2.95 19.18
CA LEU A 104 33.81 -2.19 20.33
C LEU A 104 34.53 -2.60 21.62
N ALA A 105 34.78 -3.90 21.83
CA ALA A 105 35.54 -4.39 22.97
C ALA A 105 36.98 -3.84 22.99
N VAL A 106 37.65 -3.83 21.83
CA VAL A 106 38.98 -3.23 21.67
C VAL A 106 38.97 -1.74 21.98
N ALA A 107 38.00 -0.98 21.42
CA ALA A 107 37.89 0.45 21.65
C ALA A 107 37.63 0.78 23.14
N LYS A 108 36.80 -0.02 23.81
CA LYS A 108 36.54 0.13 25.26
C LYS A 108 37.80 -0.12 26.08
N ALA A 109 38.56 -1.17 25.78
CA ALA A 109 39.82 -1.46 26.47
C ALA A 109 40.85 -0.33 26.27
N GLN A 110 40.90 0.27 25.07
CA GLN A 110 41.76 1.44 24.80
C GLN A 110 41.32 2.67 25.59
N LEU A 111 40.01 2.92 25.70
CA LEU A 111 39.47 4.00 26.53
C LEU A 111 39.79 3.80 28.00
N ASP A 112 39.65 2.58 28.52
CA ASP A 112 39.95 2.27 29.92
C ASP A 112 41.43 2.53 30.23
N ASN A 113 42.33 2.10 29.34
CA ASN A 113 43.77 2.37 29.47
C ASN A 113 44.07 3.89 29.41
N ALA A 114 43.50 4.60 28.44
CA ALA A 114 43.71 6.04 28.29
C ALA A 114 43.14 6.83 29.48
N THR A 115 42.01 6.40 30.03
CA THR A 115 41.39 6.99 31.23
C THR A 115 42.24 6.75 32.46
N ALA A 116 42.77 5.54 32.63
CA ALA A 116 43.70 5.23 33.73
C ALA A 116 44.99 6.05 33.60
N GLN A 117 45.51 6.25 32.39
CA GLN A 117 46.67 7.09 32.15
C GLN A 117 46.39 8.56 32.45
N LEU A 118 45.23 9.10 32.03
CA LEU A 118 44.83 10.46 32.36
C LEU A 118 44.75 10.66 33.88
N LYS A 119 44.15 9.72 34.61
CA LYS A 119 44.06 9.78 36.08
C LYS A 119 45.45 9.78 36.74
N ARG A 120 46.40 9.01 36.21
CA ARG A 120 47.81 9.05 36.67
C ARG A 120 48.46 10.40 36.35
N SER A 121 48.30 10.90 35.14
CA SER A 121 48.84 12.20 34.73
C SER A 121 48.25 13.35 35.56
N GLU A 122 46.97 13.30 35.91
CA GLU A 122 46.31 14.29 36.76
C GLU A 122 46.94 14.34 38.16
N ALA A 123 47.15 13.17 38.78
CA ALA A 123 47.82 13.09 40.09
C ALA A 123 49.26 13.63 40.03
N LEU A 124 50.00 13.30 38.97
CA LEU A 124 51.37 13.78 38.76
C LEU A 124 51.43 15.29 38.44
N PHE A 125 50.41 15.83 37.79
CA PHE A 125 50.31 17.26 37.50
C PHE A 125 50.04 18.05 38.79
N GLN A 126 49.16 17.53 39.66
CA GLN A 126 48.91 18.11 40.99
C GLN A 126 50.16 18.08 41.88
N SER A 127 51.01 17.06 41.76
CA SER A 127 52.31 16.99 42.43
C SER A 127 53.44 17.74 41.69
N GLN A 128 53.12 18.55 40.67
CA GLN A 128 54.06 19.32 39.84
C GLN A 128 55.18 18.47 39.22
N SER A 129 54.92 17.17 39.02
CA SER A 129 55.90 16.18 38.55
C SER A 129 55.86 15.99 37.03
N ILE A 130 54.88 16.57 36.34
CA ILE A 130 54.79 16.61 34.87
C ILE A 130 54.48 18.01 34.37
N THR A 131 54.79 18.27 33.10
CA THR A 131 54.46 19.53 32.43
C THR A 131 52.98 19.59 32.02
N GLN A 132 52.45 20.80 31.84
CA GLN A 132 51.11 21.03 31.28
C GLN A 132 50.91 20.25 29.97
N ALA A 133 51.90 20.28 29.07
CA ALA A 133 51.85 19.56 27.79
C ALA A 133 51.69 18.03 27.97
N GLY A 134 52.29 17.45 29.02
CA GLY A 134 52.13 16.02 29.33
C GLY A 134 50.71 15.68 29.82
N TYR A 135 50.11 16.57 30.61
CA TYR A 135 48.71 16.44 31.04
C TYR A 135 47.73 16.59 29.87
N ASP A 136 47.89 17.66 29.07
CA ASP A 136 47.04 17.94 27.91
C ASP A 136 47.09 16.81 26.87
N SER A 137 48.27 16.21 26.67
CA SER A 137 48.44 15.04 25.80
C SER A 137 47.66 13.82 26.30
N ALA A 138 47.69 13.54 27.61
CA ALA A 138 46.91 12.45 28.19
C ALA A 138 45.39 12.73 28.13
N GLN A 139 44.98 14.00 28.30
CA GLN A 139 43.59 14.41 28.17
C GLN A 139 43.09 14.23 26.74
N LEU A 140 43.89 14.66 25.75
CA LEU A 140 43.60 14.47 24.34
C LEU A 140 43.51 12.98 23.99
N ALA A 141 44.44 12.15 24.47
CA ALA A 141 44.41 10.70 24.24
C ALA A 141 43.13 10.03 24.78
N SER A 142 42.68 10.42 25.98
CA SER A 142 41.41 9.94 26.54
C SER A 142 40.20 10.41 25.71
N ALA A 143 40.20 11.67 25.25
CA ALA A 143 39.14 12.20 24.39
C ALA A 143 39.08 11.46 23.04
N THR A 144 40.22 11.18 22.41
CA THR A 144 40.31 10.41 21.17
C THR A 144 39.82 8.97 21.36
N ALA A 145 40.23 8.31 22.44
CA ALA A 145 39.76 6.95 22.75
C ALA A 145 38.24 6.91 23.00
N ARG A 146 37.68 7.94 23.64
CA ARG A 146 36.23 8.06 23.84
C ARG A 146 35.50 8.23 22.51
N ALA A 147 36.03 9.03 21.60
CA ALA A 147 35.50 9.17 20.25
C ALA A 147 35.56 7.83 19.48
N ALA A 148 36.65 7.07 19.62
CA ALA A 148 36.77 5.75 19.01
C ALA A 148 35.70 4.76 19.50
N VAL A 149 35.37 4.78 20.80
CA VAL A 149 34.25 3.99 21.35
C VAL A 149 32.92 4.39 20.73
N ALA A 150 32.65 5.70 20.60
CA ALA A 150 31.42 6.19 19.98
C ALA A 150 31.28 5.72 18.52
N THR A 151 32.37 5.79 17.74
CA THR A 151 32.40 5.28 16.36
C THR A 151 32.19 3.76 16.31
N ALA A 152 32.87 3.00 17.17
CA ALA A 152 32.71 1.55 17.23
C ALA A 152 31.27 1.15 17.61
N GLN A 153 30.63 1.92 18.48
CA GLN A 153 29.25 1.70 18.89
C GLN A 153 28.26 2.03 17.77
N ALA A 154 28.51 3.08 16.99
CA ALA A 154 27.72 3.37 15.79
C ALA A 154 27.85 2.24 14.76
N ASN A 155 29.06 1.73 14.53
CA ASN A 155 29.30 0.60 13.62
C ASN A 155 28.62 -0.69 14.11
N LEU A 156 28.59 -0.93 15.43
CA LEU A 156 27.84 -2.04 16.01
C LEU A 156 26.34 -1.90 15.75
N GLN A 157 25.78 -0.69 15.88
CA GLN A 157 24.38 -0.46 15.59
C GLN A 157 24.06 -0.74 14.13
N THR A 158 24.86 -0.24 13.19
CA THR A 158 24.71 -0.53 11.75
C THR A 158 24.75 -2.03 11.47
N ALA A 159 25.65 -2.77 12.12
CA ALA A 159 25.75 -4.23 11.94
C ALA A 159 24.53 -4.98 12.53
N LYS A 160 23.96 -4.48 13.63
CA LYS A 160 22.71 -5.01 14.20
C LYS A 160 21.52 -4.75 13.29
N ASP A 161 21.40 -3.54 12.75
CA ASP A 161 20.33 -3.17 11.83
C ASP A 161 20.40 -4.04 10.56
N ALA A 162 21.60 -4.25 10.02
CA ALA A 162 21.82 -5.16 8.89
C ALA A 162 21.45 -6.62 9.20
N MET A 163 21.63 -7.06 10.44
CA MET A 163 21.20 -8.38 10.90
C MET A 163 19.68 -8.45 11.07
N GLU A 164 19.03 -7.40 11.56
CA GLU A 164 17.57 -7.31 11.63
C GLU A 164 16.94 -7.32 10.24
N ASP A 165 17.57 -6.63 9.27
CA ASP A 165 17.12 -6.57 7.87
C ASP A 165 17.15 -7.95 7.17
N THR A 166 17.85 -8.95 7.71
CA THR A 166 17.78 -10.35 7.22
C THR A 166 16.40 -10.99 7.46
N GLN A 167 15.63 -10.45 8.40
CA GLN A 167 14.29 -10.88 8.72
C GLN A 167 13.29 -9.91 8.09
N VAL A 168 12.77 -10.28 6.93
CA VAL A 168 11.78 -9.48 6.22
C VAL A 168 10.45 -9.58 6.96
N ARG A 169 9.97 -8.46 7.50
CA ARG A 169 8.74 -8.36 8.30
C ARG A 169 7.67 -7.56 7.59
N ALA A 170 6.42 -7.87 7.90
CA ALA A 170 5.27 -7.14 7.36
C ALA A 170 5.19 -5.71 7.92
N PRO A 171 5.20 -4.66 7.08
CA PRO A 171 5.11 -3.28 7.54
C PRO A 171 3.69 -2.89 7.99
N ILE A 172 2.67 -3.59 7.48
CA ILE A 172 1.25 -3.39 7.78
C ILE A 172 0.57 -4.74 8.02
N THR A 173 -0.63 -4.71 8.59
CA THR A 173 -1.52 -5.88 8.66
C THR A 173 -2.34 -5.95 7.36
N GLY A 174 -2.43 -7.11 6.72
CA GLY A 174 -3.10 -7.28 5.44
C GLY A 174 -3.05 -8.72 4.93
N THR A 175 -3.46 -8.93 3.68
CA THR A 175 -3.51 -10.26 3.05
C THR A 175 -2.50 -10.30 1.91
N ILE A 176 -1.70 -11.38 1.83
CA ILE A 176 -0.71 -11.53 0.77
C ILE A 176 -1.42 -11.80 -0.57
N LEU A 177 -1.20 -10.93 -1.56
CA LEU A 177 -1.80 -11.04 -2.89
C LEU A 177 -0.95 -11.90 -3.83
N GLU A 178 0.36 -11.65 -3.85
CA GLU A 178 1.31 -12.30 -4.75
C GLU A 178 2.66 -12.45 -4.06
N ILE A 179 3.32 -13.59 -4.28
CA ILE A 179 4.69 -13.83 -3.84
C ILE A 179 5.55 -13.99 -5.09
N ASP A 180 6.46 -13.04 -5.31
CA ASP A 180 7.33 -12.98 -6.49
C ASP A 180 8.63 -13.79 -6.27
N ALA A 181 9.06 -13.97 -5.02
CA ALA A 181 10.30 -14.66 -4.67
C ALA A 181 10.05 -16.04 -4.04
N VAL A 182 10.76 -17.06 -4.53
CA VAL A 182 10.66 -18.45 -4.05
C VAL A 182 11.83 -18.78 -3.14
N LEU A 183 11.67 -19.78 -2.27
CA LEU A 183 12.75 -20.32 -1.44
C LEU A 183 13.95 -20.70 -2.32
N GLY A 184 15.16 -20.31 -1.90
CA GLY A 184 16.39 -20.48 -2.68
C GLY A 184 16.68 -19.37 -3.71
N THR A 185 15.79 -18.38 -3.87
CA THR A 185 16.07 -17.24 -4.74
C THR A 185 17.11 -16.33 -4.07
N VAL A 186 18.13 -15.92 -4.83
CA VAL A 186 19.07 -14.88 -4.41
C VAL A 186 18.44 -13.53 -4.70
N ILE A 187 18.23 -12.76 -3.64
CA ILE A 187 17.68 -11.42 -3.70
C ILE A 187 18.79 -10.40 -3.42
N SER A 188 18.71 -9.25 -4.08
CA SER A 188 19.62 -8.15 -3.81
C SER A 188 18.89 -6.93 -3.30
N SER A 189 19.53 -6.27 -2.34
CA SER A 189 19.06 -5.04 -1.73
C SER A 189 19.25 -3.85 -2.68
N PRO A 190 18.26 -2.94 -2.77
CA PRO A 190 18.41 -1.68 -3.49
C PRO A 190 19.49 -0.77 -2.91
N THR A 191 19.94 -0.99 -1.67
CA THR A 191 20.99 -0.17 -1.05
C THR A 191 22.40 -0.58 -1.50
N ASN A 192 22.55 -1.81 -1.99
CA ASN A 192 23.85 -2.36 -2.42
C ASN A 192 23.92 -2.56 -3.94
N ASP A 193 22.77 -2.67 -4.63
CA ASP A 193 22.67 -2.77 -6.09
C ASP A 193 21.79 -1.65 -6.67
N VAL A 194 22.28 -1.01 -7.73
CA VAL A 194 21.60 0.05 -8.50
C VAL A 194 20.29 -0.41 -9.19
N GLY A 195 19.91 -1.69 -9.05
CA GLY A 195 18.76 -2.31 -9.69
C GLY A 195 17.39 -2.10 -9.00
N GLY A 196 17.30 -1.28 -7.95
CA GLY A 196 16.01 -0.92 -7.34
C GLY A 196 15.38 -1.98 -6.42
N GLY A 197 16.14 -3.05 -6.13
CA GLY A 197 15.84 -4.09 -5.14
C GLY A 197 14.81 -5.12 -5.58
N THR A 198 14.97 -6.37 -5.15
CA THR A 198 14.02 -7.44 -5.46
C THR A 198 12.74 -7.28 -4.63
N VAL A 199 11.59 -7.24 -5.30
CA VAL A 199 10.27 -7.36 -4.65
C VAL A 199 10.09 -8.81 -4.24
N ILE A 200 9.80 -9.04 -2.96
CA ILE A 200 9.57 -10.40 -2.44
C ILE A 200 8.10 -10.75 -2.61
N LEU A 201 7.20 -9.83 -2.25
CA LEU A 201 5.76 -10.05 -2.26
C LEU A 201 4.97 -8.73 -2.34
N LYS A 202 3.70 -8.85 -2.72
CA LYS A 202 2.71 -7.76 -2.71
C LYS A 202 1.58 -8.13 -1.75
N MET A 203 1.15 -7.17 -0.94
CA MET A 203 0.07 -7.30 0.05
C MET A 203 -0.82 -6.07 0.10
#